data_AF-A0A8D5FLN2-F1
#
_entry.id   AF-A0A8D5FLN2-F1
#
_cell.length_a   1.000
_cell.length_b   1.000
_cell.length_c   1.000
_cell.angle_alpha   90.00
_cell.angle_beta   90.00
_cell.angle_gamma   90.00
#
_symmetry.space_group_name_H-M   'P 1'
#
loop_
_entity.id
_entity.type
_entity.pdbx_description
1 polymer ?
#
loop_
_entity_poly.entity_id
_entity_poly.type
_entity_poly.pdbx_seq_one_letter_code
_entity_poly.pdbx_strand_id
1 'polypeptide(L)'
;MSDDGDELEKKKIHPLVTKKVQSSNCVRCHNRSGRIGISYMGIFESEGYGTPYEKGTVSSKQLPGARFYLDLADDIHHSRGMECIDCHTRNEIMGDGTSYAHYEDQLEISCETCHTADPGITRKNNRLNNVVKGKDGWVLAGKVNDKNFPLKPIKKGVCDFTAHKRVSCEACHSSWVAQCYGCHVKRDAAQTHLDKLTLKETSGWWEEGRSYIRYEKPMLGVWNDEVVIVTPGCQDIVTVLDKKGKLEKSFNRLTMAAINPHTTQAKGRKCIDCHGSTKTLGLGNGTLYEKDGKLVFEPLGQGVMTDSGKTVPLDAYVTLDGEPLQNSSRPELRPFNGVELKAILRVGTCVICHDSYEDRIWKSYTAETVCSRDKSED
;
A
#
# COMPACT_ATOMS: atom_id res chain seq x y z
N MET A 1 66.30 0.36 -7.98
CA MET A 1 65.76 1.73 -7.83
C MET A 1 64.50 1.58 -7.01
N SER A 2 64.55 2.21 -5.84
CA SER A 2 63.52 2.26 -4.81
C SER A 2 62.19 2.76 -5.36
N ASP A 3 61.11 2.02 -5.08
CA ASP A 3 59.77 2.59 -5.05
C ASP A 3 59.24 2.34 -3.64
N ASP A 4 59.47 3.33 -2.78
CA ASP A 4 58.95 3.42 -1.43
C ASP A 4 57.43 3.64 -1.51
N GLY A 5 56.68 2.55 -1.59
CA GLY A 5 55.23 2.54 -1.46
C GLY A 5 54.85 2.33 0.00
N ASP A 6 54.82 3.41 0.79
CA ASP A 6 54.19 3.46 2.11
C ASP A 6 52.77 2.87 2.03
N GLU A 7 52.61 1.59 2.39
CA GLU A 7 51.32 1.03 2.77
C GLU A 7 50.90 1.71 4.08
N LEU A 8 50.31 2.90 3.94
CA LEU A 8 49.50 3.48 5.00
C LEU A 8 48.48 2.41 5.40
N GLU A 9 48.70 1.79 6.56
CA GLU A 9 47.71 0.96 7.26
C GLU A 9 46.40 1.75 7.25
N LYS A 10 45.51 1.45 6.30
CA LYS A 10 44.19 2.08 6.23
C LYS A 10 43.48 1.65 7.49
N LYS A 11 43.56 2.51 8.52
CA LYS A 11 42.92 2.35 9.82
C LYS A 11 41.50 1.89 9.54
N LYS A 12 41.22 0.60 9.81
CA LYS A 12 39.92 0.01 9.50
C LYS A 12 38.87 0.86 10.21
N ILE A 13 38.14 1.66 9.44
CA ILE A 13 37.13 2.56 9.98
C ILE A 13 36.04 1.66 10.52
N HIS A 14 35.97 1.54 11.84
CA HIS A 14 34.88 0.82 12.47
C HIS A 14 33.59 1.56 12.13
N PRO A 15 32.56 0.88 11.59
CA PRO A 15 31.30 1.54 11.28
C PRO A 15 30.76 2.26 12.51
N LEU A 16 30.28 3.49 12.33
CA LEU A 16 29.62 4.24 13.40
C LEU A 16 28.35 3.49 13.81
N VAL A 17 28.30 3.02 15.05
CA VAL A 17 27.09 2.43 15.64
C VAL A 17 26.30 3.55 16.31
N THR A 18 25.09 3.80 15.84
CA THR A 18 24.18 4.80 16.41
C THR A 18 22.85 4.17 16.82
N LYS A 19 22.26 4.66 17.91
CA LYS A 19 20.88 4.34 18.31
C LYS A 19 19.85 5.27 17.64
N LYS A 20 20.31 6.40 17.08
CA LYS A 20 19.49 7.40 16.38
C LYS A 20 19.48 7.09 14.88
N VAL A 21 18.72 6.07 14.49
CA VAL A 21 18.62 5.61 13.09
C VAL A 21 17.56 6.44 12.36
N GLN A 22 17.98 7.32 11.45
CA GLN A 22 17.08 8.11 10.60
C GLN A 22 16.41 7.24 9.53
N SER A 23 15.21 7.64 9.09
CA SER A 23 14.40 6.96 8.06
C SER A 23 15.14 6.84 6.72
N SER A 24 16.09 7.74 6.44
CA SER A 24 16.97 7.67 5.26
C SER A 24 17.74 6.35 5.16
N ASN A 25 18.06 5.69 6.29
CA ASN A 25 18.68 4.37 6.28
C ASN A 25 17.69 3.27 5.89
N CYS A 26 16.44 3.36 6.32
CA CYS A 26 15.36 2.43 5.96
C CYS A 26 15.02 2.54 4.47
N VAL A 27 14.93 3.78 3.96
CA VAL A 27 14.57 4.07 2.57
C VAL A 27 15.60 3.55 1.57
N ARG A 28 16.86 3.30 1.97
CA ARG A 28 17.86 2.65 1.09
C ARG A 28 17.36 1.30 0.53
N CYS A 29 16.59 0.55 1.32
CA CYS A 29 16.02 -0.74 0.92
C CYS A 29 14.51 -0.65 0.67
N HIS A 30 13.77 0.10 1.50
CA HIS A 30 12.30 0.20 1.41
C HIS A 30 11.79 1.24 0.38
N ASN A 31 12.54 1.49 -0.71
CA ASN A 31 12.15 2.45 -1.77
C ASN A 31 11.52 1.83 -3.05
N ARG A 32 11.37 0.51 -3.13
CA ARG A 32 10.82 -0.18 -4.32
C ARG A 32 9.72 -1.18 -3.99
N SER A 33 9.93 -2.06 -3.01
CA SER A 33 8.95 -3.07 -2.60
C SER A 33 7.81 -2.42 -1.82
N GLY A 34 6.64 -2.25 -2.47
CA GLY A 34 5.49 -1.51 -1.93
C GLY A 34 5.72 0.00 -1.77
N ARG A 35 6.94 0.48 -2.01
CA ARG A 35 7.36 1.90 -1.88
C ARG A 35 7.14 2.50 -0.49
N ILE A 36 7.08 1.67 0.55
CA ILE A 36 6.72 2.09 1.92
C ILE A 36 7.53 3.27 2.44
N GLY A 37 8.87 3.21 2.33
CA GLY A 37 9.73 4.27 2.86
C GLY A 37 9.53 5.61 2.15
N ILE A 38 9.35 5.58 0.83
CA ILE A 38 9.11 6.81 0.06
C ILE A 38 7.67 7.30 0.24
N SER A 39 6.70 6.41 0.41
CA SER A 39 5.30 6.77 0.71
C SER A 39 5.16 7.48 2.04
N TYR A 40 5.83 6.99 3.08
CA TYR A 40 5.88 7.62 4.39
C TYR A 40 6.34 9.07 4.32
N MET A 41 7.31 9.34 3.44
CA MET A 41 7.92 10.65 3.23
C MET A 41 7.18 11.51 2.19
N GLY A 42 6.07 11.04 1.60
CA GLY A 42 5.34 11.77 0.55
C GLY A 42 6.06 11.80 -0.80
N ILE A 43 7.04 10.93 -1.03
CA ILE A 43 7.82 10.88 -2.26
C ILE A 43 7.17 9.89 -3.25
N PHE A 44 6.70 10.42 -4.38
CA PHE A 44 6.07 9.69 -5.48
C PHE A 44 7.07 9.44 -6.60
N GLU A 45 7.48 8.20 -6.86
CA GLU A 45 8.27 7.92 -8.06
C GLU A 45 7.41 8.09 -9.32
N SER A 46 7.78 9.06 -10.16
CA SER A 46 7.13 9.40 -11.41
C SER A 46 7.45 8.38 -12.50
N GLU A 47 6.43 7.97 -13.26
CA GLU A 47 6.62 7.24 -14.53
C GLU A 47 7.08 8.16 -15.66
N GLY A 48 7.03 9.48 -15.45
CA GLY A 48 7.15 10.48 -16.49
C GLY A 48 8.57 10.77 -16.99
N TYR A 49 9.57 9.93 -16.68
CA TYR A 49 10.96 10.05 -17.14
C TYR A 49 11.53 11.49 -17.14
N GLY A 50 11.22 12.27 -16.09
CA GLY A 50 11.68 13.66 -15.99
C GLY A 50 10.57 14.70 -16.05
N THR A 51 9.30 14.29 -16.13
CA THR A 51 8.14 15.18 -16.10
C THR A 51 7.49 15.29 -14.71
N PRO A 52 6.93 16.48 -14.36
CA PRO A 52 6.82 17.67 -15.20
C PRO A 52 8.18 18.35 -15.42
N TYR A 53 8.40 18.87 -16.63
CA TYR A 53 9.63 19.57 -16.97
C TYR A 53 9.75 20.88 -16.17
N GLU A 54 10.94 21.17 -15.68
CA GLU A 54 11.28 22.42 -15.01
C GLU A 54 12.05 23.31 -16.00
N LYS A 55 11.45 24.42 -16.43
CA LYS A 55 12.06 25.41 -17.34
C LYS A 55 12.61 24.80 -18.65
N GLY A 56 11.92 23.80 -19.20
CA GLY A 56 12.33 23.11 -20.43
C GLY A 56 13.39 22.04 -20.26
N THR A 57 13.82 21.75 -19.02
CA THR A 57 14.68 20.62 -18.67
C THR A 57 13.92 19.59 -17.82
N VAL A 58 14.44 18.36 -17.73
CA VAL A 58 13.89 17.35 -16.81
C VAL A 58 13.83 17.89 -15.37
N SER A 59 12.87 17.41 -14.59
CA SER A 59 12.74 17.82 -13.19
C SER A 59 14.04 17.59 -12.41
N SER A 60 14.37 18.53 -11.54
CA SER A 60 15.51 18.39 -10.61
C SER A 60 15.27 17.35 -9.50
N LYS A 61 14.02 16.91 -9.32
CA LYS A 61 13.62 15.92 -8.31
C LYS A 61 13.90 14.50 -8.79
N GLN A 62 15.06 13.98 -8.41
CA GLN A 62 15.57 12.70 -8.87
C GLN A 62 16.09 11.80 -7.73
N LEU A 63 15.65 10.55 -7.74
CA LEU A 63 16.17 9.42 -6.97
C LEU A 63 17.31 8.70 -7.75
N PRO A 64 18.18 7.91 -7.09
CA PRO A 64 19.24 7.16 -7.75
C PRO A 64 18.74 6.30 -8.92
N GLY A 65 19.48 6.32 -10.03
CA GLY A 65 19.17 5.55 -11.25
C GLY A 65 18.18 6.24 -12.20
N ALA A 66 18.26 7.57 -12.35
CA ALA A 66 17.42 8.35 -13.26
C ALA A 66 15.90 8.21 -13.02
N ARG A 67 15.52 8.04 -11.75
CA ARG A 67 14.13 7.92 -11.32
C ARG A 67 13.63 9.27 -10.84
N PHE A 68 12.66 9.86 -11.51
CA PHE A 68 12.14 11.17 -11.11
C PHE A 68 11.02 11.03 -10.10
N TYR A 69 10.75 12.08 -9.32
CA TYR A 69 9.69 12.01 -8.32
C TYR A 69 8.90 13.32 -8.18
N LEU A 70 7.67 13.19 -7.67
CA LEU A 70 6.80 14.29 -7.24
C LEU A 70 6.58 14.20 -5.73
N ASP A 71 6.09 15.29 -5.14
CA ASP A 71 5.67 15.28 -3.75
C ASP A 71 4.14 15.09 -3.68
N LEU A 72 3.69 14.14 -2.86
CA LEU A 72 2.32 13.95 -2.43
C LEU A 72 2.22 14.24 -0.93
N ALA A 73 1.01 14.18 -0.37
CA ALA A 73 0.83 14.23 1.07
C ALA A 73 1.57 13.06 1.72
N ASP A 74 2.56 13.38 2.55
CA ASP A 74 3.28 12.43 3.39
C ASP A 74 2.42 11.94 4.55
N ASP A 75 2.91 10.93 5.27
CA ASP A 75 2.20 10.44 6.46
C ASP A 75 2.13 11.55 7.53
N ILE A 76 0.99 11.64 8.22
CA ILE A 76 0.80 12.63 9.29
C ILE A 76 1.85 12.47 10.41
N HIS A 77 2.35 11.26 10.65
CA HIS A 77 3.42 11.04 11.62
C HIS A 77 4.74 11.60 11.10
N HIS A 78 5.08 11.37 9.82
CA HIS A 78 6.27 11.92 9.18
C HIS A 78 6.25 13.45 9.14
N SER A 79 5.14 14.05 8.71
CA SER A 79 4.99 15.52 8.66
C SER A 79 5.10 16.19 10.03
N ARG A 80 4.85 15.44 11.11
CA ARG A 80 5.04 15.89 12.49
C ARG A 80 6.48 15.69 12.98
N GLY A 81 7.31 14.98 12.23
CA GLY A 81 8.72 14.72 12.47
C GLY A 81 9.00 13.36 13.11
N MET A 82 8.08 12.39 13.05
CA MET A 82 8.40 11.03 13.47
C MET A 82 9.26 10.32 12.42
N GLU A 83 10.12 9.44 12.91
CA GLU A 83 10.99 8.57 12.12
C GLU A 83 10.50 7.11 12.20
N CYS A 84 10.91 6.25 11.26
CA CYS A 84 10.47 4.84 11.24
C CYS A 84 10.65 4.13 12.59
N ILE A 85 11.79 4.36 13.27
CA ILE A 85 12.10 3.72 14.54
C ILE A 85 11.32 4.27 15.72
N ASP A 86 10.61 5.40 15.59
CA ASP A 86 9.78 5.93 16.68
C ASP A 86 8.61 4.99 16.97
N CYS A 87 8.07 4.36 15.92
CA CYS A 87 7.06 3.31 15.97
C CYS A 87 7.70 1.91 16.00
N HIS A 88 8.60 1.61 15.06
CA HIS A 88 9.15 0.26 14.91
C HIS A 88 10.14 -0.11 16.02
N THR A 89 10.06 -1.35 16.46
CA THR A 89 10.89 -1.84 17.58
C THR A 89 12.16 -2.53 17.10
N ARG A 90 13.10 -2.75 18.03
CA ARG A 90 14.31 -3.51 17.76
C ARG A 90 13.98 -4.92 17.26
N ASN A 91 12.96 -5.56 17.83
CA ASN A 91 12.63 -6.95 17.52
C ASN A 91 12.00 -7.08 16.12
N GLU A 92 11.31 -6.05 15.65
CA GLU A 92 10.83 -5.98 14.26
C GLU A 92 11.98 -5.77 13.27
N ILE A 93 12.90 -4.85 13.58
CA ILE A 93 13.96 -4.45 12.64
C ILE A 93 15.11 -5.46 12.60
N MET A 94 15.54 -5.94 13.77
CA MET A 94 16.74 -6.78 13.93
C MET A 94 16.41 -8.26 14.14
N GLY A 95 15.14 -8.59 14.34
CA GLY A 95 14.70 -9.93 14.74
C GLY A 95 14.62 -10.12 16.26
N ASP A 96 13.76 -11.06 16.66
CA ASP A 96 13.64 -11.59 18.02
C ASP A 96 14.33 -12.96 18.17
N GLY A 97 15.01 -13.45 17.12
CA GLY A 97 15.65 -14.76 17.07
C GLY A 97 14.75 -15.87 16.54
N THR A 98 13.49 -15.58 16.20
CA THR A 98 12.56 -16.50 15.55
C THR A 98 12.51 -16.26 14.04
N SER A 99 12.51 -17.33 13.26
CA SER A 99 12.30 -17.25 11.81
C SER A 99 10.80 -17.29 11.51
N TYR A 100 10.30 -16.25 10.87
CA TYR A 100 8.91 -16.17 10.43
C TYR A 100 8.80 -16.45 8.93
N ALA A 101 7.75 -17.15 8.52
CA ALA A 101 7.44 -17.35 7.11
C ALA A 101 6.83 -16.09 6.48
N HIS A 102 6.13 -15.29 7.29
CA HIS A 102 5.43 -14.09 6.86
C HIS A 102 5.79 -12.89 7.74
N TYR A 103 5.96 -11.72 7.12
CA TYR A 103 6.42 -10.51 7.82
C TYR A 103 5.40 -10.02 8.87
N GLU A 104 4.11 -10.22 8.61
CA GLU A 104 3.02 -9.89 9.53
C GLU A 104 3.09 -10.66 10.86
N ASP A 105 3.71 -11.84 10.89
CA ASP A 105 3.91 -12.63 12.13
C ASP A 105 5.00 -12.03 13.02
N GLN A 106 5.94 -11.28 12.41
CA GLN A 106 6.98 -10.57 13.14
C GLN A 106 6.49 -9.21 13.65
N LEU A 107 5.61 -8.54 12.89
CA LEU A 107 5.08 -7.22 13.18
C LEU A 107 4.31 -7.18 14.51
N GLU A 108 4.73 -6.29 15.41
CA GLU A 108 4.09 -6.11 16.71
C GLU A 108 3.45 -4.73 16.86
N ILE A 109 3.90 -3.73 16.10
CA ILE A 109 3.35 -2.38 16.14
C ILE A 109 1.98 -2.34 15.46
N SER A 110 1.04 -1.60 16.07
CA SER A 110 -0.27 -1.31 15.51
C SER A 110 -0.69 0.12 15.84
N CYS A 111 -1.75 0.60 15.19
CA CYS A 111 -2.37 1.89 15.51
C CYS A 111 -2.77 1.95 17.00
N GLU A 112 -3.30 0.85 17.52
CA GLU A 112 -3.77 0.72 18.91
C GLU A 112 -2.63 0.71 19.93
N THR A 113 -1.40 0.43 19.51
CA THR A 113 -0.23 0.61 20.38
C THR A 113 -0.12 2.06 20.87
N CYS A 114 -0.57 3.05 20.10
CA CYS A 114 -0.47 4.47 20.45
C CYS A 114 -1.82 5.17 20.62
N HIS A 115 -2.87 4.73 19.91
CA HIS A 115 -4.16 5.41 19.84
C HIS A 115 -5.22 4.85 20.80
N THR A 116 -4.82 4.38 21.96
CA THR A 116 -5.71 3.85 23.01
C THR A 116 -5.66 4.69 24.28
N ALA A 117 -6.50 4.34 25.26
CA ALA A 117 -6.49 4.99 26.57
C ALA A 117 -5.23 4.63 27.41
N ASP A 118 -4.65 3.45 27.17
CA ASP A 118 -3.43 2.96 27.83
C ASP A 118 -2.42 2.47 26.77
N PRO A 119 -1.71 3.39 26.11
CA PRO A 119 -0.80 3.08 25.01
C PRO A 119 0.53 2.51 25.50
N GLY A 120 1.29 1.97 24.54
CA GLY A 120 2.66 1.50 24.70
C GLY A 120 2.78 -0.02 24.78
N ILE A 121 1.69 -0.77 24.65
CA ILE A 121 1.72 -2.23 24.56
C ILE A 121 1.51 -2.66 23.10
N THR A 122 2.43 -3.46 22.58
CA THR A 122 2.41 -4.00 21.22
C THR A 122 1.53 -5.27 21.14
N ARG A 123 1.25 -5.75 19.92
CA ARG A 123 0.50 -7.00 19.70
C ARG A 123 1.15 -8.24 20.34
N LYS A 124 2.47 -8.22 20.50
CA LYS A 124 3.25 -9.29 21.17
C LYS A 124 3.42 -9.06 22.68
N ASN A 125 2.62 -8.16 23.26
CA ASN A 125 2.66 -7.81 24.69
C ASN A 125 4.01 -7.22 25.15
N ASN A 126 4.82 -6.70 24.22
CA ASN A 126 6.04 -5.96 24.54
C ASN A 126 5.70 -4.50 24.83
N ARG A 127 6.40 -3.92 25.81
CA ARG A 127 6.24 -2.50 26.18
C ARG A 127 7.20 -1.62 25.37
N LEU A 128 6.68 -0.60 24.71
CA LEU A 128 7.47 0.43 24.06
C LEU A 128 8.28 1.20 25.11
N ASN A 129 9.58 1.34 24.85
CA ASN A 129 10.51 2.03 25.76
C ASN A 129 10.45 3.56 25.65
N ASN A 130 9.67 4.09 24.70
CA ASN A 130 9.55 5.50 24.41
C ASN A 130 8.12 6.03 24.57
N VAL A 131 7.21 5.28 25.20
CA VAL A 131 5.87 5.78 25.59
C VAL A 131 5.86 6.03 27.09
N VAL A 132 5.59 7.28 27.48
CA VAL A 132 5.61 7.72 28.88
C VAL A 132 4.38 8.54 29.22
N LYS A 133 3.97 8.49 30.49
CA LYS A 133 2.86 9.30 31.00
C LYS A 133 3.40 10.68 31.38
N GLY A 134 3.05 11.70 30.61
CA GLY A 134 3.35 13.11 30.89
C GLY A 134 2.30 13.75 31.81
N LYS A 135 2.42 15.07 32.02
CA LYS A 135 1.49 15.85 32.85
C LYS A 135 0.08 15.93 32.24
N ASP A 136 0.01 16.09 30.92
CA ASP A 136 -1.24 16.33 30.17
C ASP A 136 -1.77 15.08 29.44
N GLY A 137 -1.17 13.91 29.69
CA GLY A 137 -1.53 12.65 29.04
C GLY A 137 -0.31 11.84 28.59
N TRP A 138 -0.56 10.83 27.77
CA TRP A 138 0.50 9.98 27.22
C TRP A 138 1.26 10.67 26.10
N VAL A 139 2.57 10.48 26.06
CA VAL A 139 3.45 11.00 25.01
C VAL A 139 4.36 9.90 24.50
N LEU A 140 4.67 9.96 23.20
CA LEU A 140 5.73 9.19 22.58
C LEU A 140 6.96 10.09 22.44
N ALA A 141 8.09 9.68 23.02
CA ALA A 141 9.37 10.36 22.87
C ALA A 141 10.06 9.89 21.58
N GLY A 142 10.42 10.83 20.72
CA GLY A 142 11.17 10.57 19.49
C GLY A 142 12.57 10.04 19.81
N LYS A 143 12.92 8.91 19.21
CA LYS A 143 14.21 8.22 19.41
C LYS A 143 15.35 8.89 18.63
N VAL A 144 15.03 9.78 17.67
CA VAL A 144 16.01 10.47 16.82
C VAL A 144 16.13 11.94 17.18
N ASN A 145 15.02 12.66 17.22
CA ASN A 145 14.98 14.12 17.31
C ASN A 145 14.66 14.66 18.73
N ASP A 146 14.54 13.77 19.71
CA ASP A 146 14.23 14.09 21.11
C ASP A 146 12.91 14.88 21.30
N LYS A 147 12.03 14.88 20.28
CA LYS A 147 10.73 15.56 20.31
C LYS A 147 9.69 14.69 21.01
N ASN A 148 8.83 15.29 21.82
CA ASN A 148 7.68 14.61 22.40
C ASN A 148 6.43 14.77 21.52
N PHE A 149 5.78 13.65 21.23
CA PHE A 149 4.56 13.57 20.44
C PHE A 149 3.38 13.20 21.36
N PRO A 150 2.41 14.11 21.58
CA PRO A 150 1.22 13.79 22.35
C PRO A 150 0.41 12.67 21.67
N LEU A 151 0.14 11.60 22.42
CA LEU A 151 -0.68 10.48 21.95
C LEU A 151 -2.15 10.82 22.13
N LYS A 152 -2.93 10.60 21.07
CA LYS A 152 -4.37 10.88 21.06
C LYS A 152 -5.14 9.57 20.96
N PRO A 153 -6.05 9.27 21.90
CA PRO A 153 -6.92 8.10 21.76
C PRO A 153 -7.85 8.27 20.56
N ILE A 154 -8.42 7.16 20.09
CA ILE A 154 -9.44 7.15 19.03
C ILE A 154 -10.63 8.06 19.33
N LYS A 155 -11.27 8.57 18.27
CA LYS A 155 -12.49 9.40 18.38
C LYS A 155 -13.72 8.49 18.59
N LYS A 156 -14.35 8.57 19.76
CA LYS A 156 -15.63 7.89 20.06
C LYS A 156 -16.76 8.39 19.14
N GLY A 157 -17.71 7.53 18.84
CA GLY A 157 -18.80 7.71 17.88
C GLY A 157 -18.39 7.53 16.42
N VAL A 158 -17.09 7.54 16.10
CA VAL A 158 -16.57 7.42 14.73
C VAL A 158 -15.71 6.16 14.58
N CYS A 159 -14.68 6.02 15.42
CA CYS A 159 -13.76 4.89 15.36
C CYS A 159 -14.35 3.60 15.96
N ASP A 160 -15.35 3.73 16.84
CA ASP A 160 -16.12 2.63 17.46
C ASP A 160 -17.52 2.49 16.83
N PHE A 161 -17.75 3.13 15.68
CA PHE A 161 -19.02 3.03 14.97
C PHE A 161 -19.32 1.58 14.60
N THR A 162 -20.47 1.06 15.06
CA THR A 162 -20.79 -0.38 15.02
C THR A 162 -20.67 -0.99 13.62
N ALA A 163 -21.12 -0.29 12.57
CA ALA A 163 -21.06 -0.80 11.21
C ALA A 163 -19.64 -0.85 10.63
N HIS A 164 -18.67 -0.13 11.22
CA HIS A 164 -17.27 -0.07 10.77
C HIS A 164 -16.31 -0.80 11.70
N LYS A 165 -16.80 -1.62 12.65
CA LYS A 165 -15.95 -2.39 13.57
C LYS A 165 -14.93 -3.30 12.87
N ARG A 166 -15.23 -3.74 11.65
CA ARG A 166 -14.35 -4.57 10.83
C ARG A 166 -13.36 -3.75 9.99
N VAL A 167 -13.49 -2.43 9.94
CA VAL A 167 -12.65 -1.58 9.08
C VAL A 167 -11.34 -1.26 9.80
N SER A 168 -10.23 -1.72 9.23
CA SER A 168 -8.89 -1.40 9.74
C SER A 168 -8.63 0.11 9.73
N CYS A 169 -7.82 0.59 10.68
CA CYS A 169 -7.53 2.02 10.82
C CYS A 169 -6.95 2.60 9.52
N GLU A 170 -6.00 1.90 8.90
CA GLU A 170 -5.34 2.31 7.67
C GLU A 170 -6.31 2.36 6.49
N ALA A 171 -7.31 1.47 6.41
CA ALA A 171 -8.33 1.51 5.37
C ALA A 171 -9.16 2.80 5.41
N CYS A 172 -9.38 3.34 6.61
CA CYS A 172 -10.04 4.63 6.80
C CYS A 172 -9.08 5.81 6.66
N HIS A 173 -7.84 5.72 7.16
CA HIS A 173 -6.95 6.86 7.30
C HIS A 173 -5.90 7.04 6.19
N SER A 174 -5.70 6.07 5.29
CA SER A 174 -4.71 6.20 4.21
C SER A 174 -5.30 6.92 3.00
N SER A 175 -4.65 8.00 2.55
CA SER A 175 -5.14 8.78 1.41
C SER A 175 -4.81 8.18 0.04
N TRP A 176 -3.72 7.44 -0.07
CA TRP A 176 -3.24 6.89 -1.34
C TRP A 176 -2.32 5.69 -1.11
N VAL A 177 -2.15 4.85 -2.12
CA VAL A 177 -1.20 3.72 -2.12
C VAL A 177 -0.55 3.60 -3.49
N ALA A 178 0.72 3.23 -3.52
CA ALA A 178 1.41 2.90 -4.76
C ALA A 178 0.90 1.55 -5.31
N GLN A 179 0.50 1.54 -6.58
CA GLN A 179 -0.11 0.40 -7.25
C GLN A 179 0.65 0.15 -8.55
N CYS A 180 1.36 -0.98 -8.65
CA CYS A 180 2.12 -1.36 -9.83
C CYS A 180 1.32 -2.39 -10.64
N TYR A 181 0.94 -2.03 -11.85
CA TYR A 181 0.09 -2.85 -12.68
C TYR A 181 0.87 -3.55 -13.79
N GLY A 182 0.65 -4.87 -13.92
CA GLY A 182 1.22 -5.74 -14.95
C GLY A 182 2.75 -5.78 -14.95
N CYS A 183 3.35 -6.79 -14.34
CA CYS A 183 4.78 -7.07 -14.42
C CYS A 183 5.06 -8.03 -15.59
N HIS A 184 5.66 -7.54 -16.65
CA HIS A 184 6.00 -8.32 -17.85
C HIS A 184 7.41 -8.86 -17.70
N VAL A 185 7.55 -10.18 -17.62
CA VAL A 185 8.84 -10.85 -17.46
C VAL A 185 9.06 -11.78 -18.64
N LYS A 186 10.11 -11.53 -19.41
CA LYS A 186 10.48 -12.36 -20.56
C LYS A 186 11.84 -13.01 -20.31
N ARG A 187 11.93 -14.32 -20.52
CA ARG A 187 13.21 -15.05 -20.61
C ARG A 187 13.45 -15.53 -22.03
N ASP A 188 14.56 -15.15 -22.65
CA ASP A 188 14.97 -15.63 -23.97
C ASP A 188 16.23 -16.51 -23.87
N ALA A 189 16.06 -17.83 -23.99
CA ALA A 189 17.16 -18.80 -23.90
C ALA A 189 18.07 -18.83 -25.14
N ALA A 190 17.72 -18.13 -26.23
CA ALA A 190 18.60 -17.97 -27.39
C ALA A 190 19.73 -16.94 -27.15
N GLN A 191 19.64 -16.16 -26.07
CA GLN A 191 20.58 -15.09 -25.72
C GLN A 191 21.33 -15.39 -24.41
N THR A 192 22.23 -14.49 -24.01
CA THR A 192 22.92 -14.52 -22.72
C THR A 192 22.64 -13.28 -21.91
N HIS A 193 22.74 -13.38 -20.58
CA HIS A 193 22.71 -12.25 -19.64
C HIS A 193 23.87 -12.37 -18.64
N LEU A 194 24.41 -11.23 -18.25
CA LEU A 194 25.31 -11.10 -17.11
C LEU A 194 24.63 -11.56 -15.81
N ASP A 195 25.13 -12.67 -15.26
CA ASP A 195 24.89 -13.05 -13.88
C ASP A 195 25.66 -12.09 -12.96
N LYS A 196 24.92 -11.29 -12.18
CA LYS A 196 25.50 -10.27 -11.30
C LYS A 196 26.23 -10.85 -10.07
N LEU A 197 26.02 -12.12 -9.75
CA LEU A 197 26.72 -12.80 -8.66
C LEU A 197 28.10 -13.31 -9.11
N THR A 198 28.16 -13.92 -10.29
CA THR A 198 29.41 -14.50 -10.83
C THR A 198 30.15 -13.57 -11.77
N LEU A 199 29.52 -12.47 -12.22
CA LEU A 199 30.00 -11.52 -13.22
C LEU A 199 30.36 -12.18 -14.56
N LYS A 200 29.60 -13.21 -14.93
CA LYS A 200 29.77 -13.95 -16.20
C LYS A 200 28.49 -13.97 -17.00
N GLU A 201 28.63 -14.01 -18.31
CA GLU A 201 27.51 -14.25 -19.21
C GLU A 201 26.99 -15.69 -19.03
N THR A 202 25.69 -15.81 -18.80
CA THR A 202 24.98 -17.08 -18.64
C THR A 202 23.84 -17.15 -19.65
N SER A 203 23.45 -18.37 -20.08
CA SER A 203 22.36 -18.54 -21.04
C SER A 203 21.01 -18.10 -20.45
N GLY A 204 20.23 -17.36 -21.25
CA GLY A 204 18.95 -16.79 -20.86
C GLY A 204 19.03 -15.29 -20.63
N TRP A 205 18.57 -14.49 -21.60
CA TRP A 205 18.32 -13.06 -21.40
C TRP A 205 17.02 -12.84 -20.65
N TRP A 206 17.04 -11.99 -19.62
CA TRP A 206 15.87 -11.65 -18.82
C TRP A 206 15.54 -10.18 -19.00
N GLU A 207 14.30 -9.91 -19.39
CA GLU A 207 13.75 -8.57 -19.55
C GLU A 207 12.57 -8.42 -18.60
N GLU A 208 12.52 -7.29 -17.89
CA GLU A 208 11.42 -6.94 -17.00
C GLU A 208 10.86 -5.58 -17.42
N GLY A 209 9.54 -5.52 -17.56
CA GLY A 209 8.79 -4.31 -17.82
C GLY A 209 7.56 -4.24 -16.93
N ARG A 210 6.91 -3.07 -16.90
CA ARG A 210 5.61 -2.90 -16.23
C ARG A 210 4.61 -2.25 -17.18
N SER A 211 3.32 -2.50 -17.01
CA SER A 211 2.29 -1.80 -17.79
C SER A 211 2.16 -0.34 -17.37
N TYR A 212 1.94 -0.07 -16.09
CA TYR A 212 1.86 1.29 -15.53
C TYR A 212 1.89 1.27 -13.99
N ILE A 213 2.10 2.43 -13.38
CA ILE A 213 2.02 2.65 -11.93
C ILE A 213 1.03 3.76 -11.67
N ARG A 214 0.24 3.62 -10.61
CA ARG A 214 -0.61 4.69 -10.11
C ARG A 214 -0.45 4.87 -8.63
N TYR A 215 -0.74 6.08 -8.17
CA TYR A 215 -0.75 6.45 -6.78
C TYR A 215 -2.11 7.06 -6.51
N GLU A 216 -3.02 6.20 -6.10
CA GLU A 216 -4.45 6.48 -6.06
C GLU A 216 -5.03 5.96 -4.75
N LYS A 217 -6.32 6.24 -4.55
CA LYS A 217 -7.07 5.76 -3.40
C LYS A 217 -6.90 4.24 -3.24
N PRO A 218 -6.68 3.75 -2.02
CA PRO A 218 -6.52 2.32 -1.79
C PRO A 218 -7.79 1.53 -2.09
N MET A 219 -7.63 0.40 -2.76
CA MET A 219 -8.65 -0.63 -2.89
C MET A 219 -8.78 -1.38 -1.57
N LEU A 220 -9.96 -1.94 -1.30
CA LEU A 220 -10.27 -2.68 -0.08
C LEU A 220 -10.60 -4.14 -0.41
N GLY A 221 -10.36 -5.01 0.57
CA GLY A 221 -10.76 -6.41 0.56
C GLY A 221 -10.95 -6.90 1.99
N VAL A 222 -11.18 -8.19 2.16
CA VAL A 222 -11.35 -8.82 3.46
C VAL A 222 -10.18 -9.77 3.70
N TRP A 223 -9.46 -9.58 4.80
CA TRP A 223 -8.46 -10.52 5.29
C TRP A 223 -8.91 -11.05 6.64
N ASN A 224 -9.14 -12.37 6.71
CA ASN A 224 -9.86 -12.98 7.83
C ASN A 224 -11.26 -12.38 7.98
N ASP A 225 -11.50 -11.57 9.01
CA ASP A 225 -12.75 -10.85 9.24
C ASP A 225 -12.60 -9.32 9.18
N GLU A 226 -11.42 -8.82 8.82
CA GLU A 226 -11.13 -7.38 8.76
C GLU A 226 -11.12 -6.86 7.32
N VAL A 227 -11.67 -5.66 7.13
CA VAL A 227 -11.58 -4.89 5.90
C VAL A 227 -10.25 -4.16 5.89
N VAL A 228 -9.38 -4.55 4.96
CA VAL A 228 -7.99 -4.07 4.83
C VAL A 228 -7.74 -3.43 3.49
N ILE A 229 -6.67 -2.64 3.41
CA ILE A 229 -6.17 -2.13 2.14
C ILE A 229 -5.57 -3.28 1.34
N VAL A 230 -5.94 -3.33 0.06
CA VAL A 230 -5.41 -4.26 -0.93
C VAL A 230 -4.85 -3.47 -2.11
N THR A 231 -3.71 -3.91 -2.63
CA THR A 231 -3.02 -3.33 -3.78
C THR A 231 -2.59 -4.44 -4.75
N PRO A 232 -2.33 -4.17 -6.03
CA PRO A 232 -1.56 -5.09 -6.86
C PRO A 232 -0.25 -5.49 -6.16
N GLY A 233 -0.13 -6.79 -5.87
CA GLY A 233 1.09 -7.39 -5.33
C GLY A 233 2.00 -7.76 -6.49
N CYS A 234 2.00 -9.04 -6.86
CA CYS A 234 2.68 -9.53 -8.06
C CYS A 234 1.66 -9.72 -9.19
N GLN A 235 1.79 -8.94 -10.26
CA GLN A 235 0.96 -9.06 -11.46
C GLN A 235 1.73 -9.67 -12.60
N ASP A 236 2.16 -10.92 -12.43
CA ASP A 236 3.13 -11.55 -13.30
C ASP A 236 2.52 -11.94 -14.64
N ILE A 237 3.13 -11.48 -15.72
CA ILE A 237 2.86 -11.84 -17.10
C ILE A 237 4.18 -12.37 -17.63
N VAL A 238 4.28 -13.69 -17.75
CA VAL A 238 5.55 -14.36 -18.00
C VAL A 238 5.56 -15.01 -19.37
N THR A 239 6.61 -14.70 -20.15
CA THR A 239 6.90 -15.32 -21.45
C THR A 239 8.28 -15.97 -21.40
N VAL A 240 8.38 -17.23 -21.80
CA VAL A 240 9.62 -17.99 -21.87
C VAL A 240 9.83 -18.45 -23.30
N LEU A 241 10.96 -18.08 -23.88
CA LEU A 241 11.40 -18.52 -25.20
C LEU A 241 12.52 -19.55 -25.07
N ASP A 242 12.50 -20.54 -25.97
CA ASP A 242 13.49 -21.60 -26.08
C ASP A 242 14.80 -21.10 -26.73
N LYS A 243 15.78 -22.01 -26.89
CA LYS A 243 17.07 -21.71 -27.54
C LYS A 243 16.96 -21.32 -29.02
N LYS A 244 15.79 -21.46 -29.64
CA LYS A 244 15.49 -21.07 -31.03
C LYS A 244 14.69 -19.77 -31.08
N GLY A 245 14.45 -19.11 -29.93
CA GLY A 245 13.64 -17.91 -29.82
C GLY A 245 12.14 -18.17 -30.01
N LYS A 246 11.68 -19.42 -29.92
CA LYS A 246 10.27 -19.78 -30.04
C LYS A 246 9.60 -19.83 -28.67
N LEU A 247 8.32 -19.50 -28.62
CA LEU A 247 7.52 -19.59 -27.40
C LEU A 247 7.55 -21.02 -26.84
N GLU A 248 8.10 -21.16 -25.65
CA GLU A 248 8.18 -22.42 -24.90
C GLU A 248 7.05 -22.50 -23.86
N LYS A 249 6.85 -21.40 -23.13
CA LYS A 249 5.85 -21.32 -22.06
C LYS A 249 5.39 -19.87 -21.88
N SER A 250 4.12 -19.66 -21.61
CA SER A 250 3.59 -18.40 -21.11
C SER A 250 2.60 -18.65 -19.98
N PHE A 251 2.50 -17.72 -19.04
CA PHE A 251 1.38 -17.68 -18.09
C PHE A 251 1.12 -16.28 -17.56
N ASN A 252 -0.12 -16.03 -17.17
CA ASN A 252 -0.53 -14.85 -16.40
C ASN A 252 -0.88 -15.28 -14.97
N ARG A 253 -0.29 -14.61 -13.98
CA ARG A 253 -0.62 -14.77 -12.56
C ARG A 253 -0.75 -13.40 -11.91
N LEU A 254 -1.96 -12.87 -11.93
CA LEU A 254 -2.28 -11.59 -11.30
C LEU A 254 -2.69 -11.83 -9.85
N THR A 255 -1.98 -11.18 -8.92
CA THR A 255 -2.15 -11.37 -7.47
C THR A 255 -2.28 -10.01 -6.77
N MET A 256 -3.29 -9.91 -5.93
CA MET A 256 -3.52 -8.79 -5.03
C MET A 256 -2.96 -9.09 -3.64
N ALA A 257 -2.43 -8.07 -2.96
CA ALA A 257 -1.80 -8.19 -1.65
C ALA A 257 -2.31 -7.14 -0.68
N ALA A 258 -2.46 -7.53 0.60
CA ALA A 258 -2.75 -6.59 1.67
C ALA A 258 -1.49 -5.79 2.01
N ILE A 259 -1.65 -4.50 2.33
CA ILE A 259 -0.52 -3.64 2.68
C ILE A 259 -0.95 -2.48 3.57
N ASN A 260 -0.08 -2.05 4.50
CA ASN A 260 -0.18 -0.73 5.12
C ASN A 260 0.64 0.27 4.29
N PRO A 261 0.01 1.25 3.62
CA PRO A 261 0.70 2.12 2.66
C PRO A 261 1.61 3.16 3.31
N HIS A 262 1.52 3.38 4.62
CA HIS A 262 2.23 4.45 5.33
C HIS A 262 1.93 5.83 4.75
N THR A 263 0.66 6.11 4.49
CA THR A 263 0.15 7.40 3.97
C THR A 263 -0.99 7.90 4.84
N THR A 264 -0.92 7.59 6.13
CA THR A 264 -1.94 7.88 7.13
C THR A 264 -2.15 9.39 7.23
N GLN A 265 -3.40 9.82 7.23
CA GLN A 265 -3.79 11.22 7.34
C GLN A 265 -4.59 11.48 8.62
N ALA A 266 -4.56 12.73 9.08
CA ALA A 266 -5.30 13.15 10.26
C ALA A 266 -6.82 12.98 10.12
N LYS A 267 -7.35 13.12 8.89
CA LYS A 267 -8.75 12.90 8.55
C LYS A 267 -8.89 11.57 7.83
N GLY A 268 -9.92 10.80 8.19
CA GLY A 268 -10.31 9.61 7.44
C GLY A 268 -10.88 9.96 6.07
N ARG A 269 -10.97 8.94 5.22
CA ARG A 269 -11.62 8.98 3.90
C ARG A 269 -13.09 9.35 4.02
N LYS A 270 -13.64 9.97 2.97
CA LYS A 270 -15.07 10.30 2.93
C LYS A 270 -15.89 9.03 2.73
N CYS A 271 -17.14 9.01 3.22
CA CYS A 271 -18.04 7.87 3.06
C CYS A 271 -18.16 7.40 1.60
N ILE A 272 -18.30 8.36 0.66
CA ILE A 272 -18.40 8.07 -0.77
C ILE A 272 -17.15 7.37 -1.36
N ASP A 273 -15.97 7.57 -0.75
CA ASP A 273 -14.74 6.94 -1.22
C ASP A 273 -14.75 5.43 -1.02
N CYS A 274 -15.51 4.92 -0.05
CA CYS A 274 -15.64 3.49 0.20
C CYS A 274 -16.98 2.96 -0.34
N HIS A 275 -18.07 3.72 -0.18
CA HIS A 275 -19.41 3.26 -0.50
C HIS A 275 -19.85 3.52 -1.96
N GLY A 276 -19.17 4.41 -2.69
CA GLY A 276 -19.51 4.75 -4.08
C GLY A 276 -18.38 4.57 -5.10
N SER A 277 -17.17 4.26 -4.65
CA SER A 277 -16.01 4.10 -5.54
C SER A 277 -15.87 2.66 -6.02
N THR A 278 -16.14 2.43 -7.31
CA THR A 278 -15.92 1.14 -8.00
C THR A 278 -14.49 0.65 -7.83
N LYS A 279 -13.51 1.54 -7.97
CA LYS A 279 -12.09 1.23 -7.76
C LYS A 279 -11.79 0.78 -6.32
N THR A 280 -12.34 1.47 -5.33
CA THR A 280 -12.11 1.12 -3.92
C THR A 280 -12.72 -0.24 -3.57
N LEU A 281 -13.87 -0.57 -4.15
CA LEU A 281 -14.56 -1.85 -3.96
C LEU A 281 -13.95 -3.02 -4.74
N GLY A 282 -12.90 -2.76 -5.53
CA GLY A 282 -12.19 -3.77 -6.29
C GLY A 282 -12.84 -4.15 -7.62
N LEU A 283 -13.86 -3.44 -8.07
CA LEU A 283 -14.41 -3.61 -9.42
C LEU A 283 -13.45 -3.09 -10.51
N GLY A 284 -12.52 -2.20 -10.12
CA GLY A 284 -11.67 -1.45 -11.03
C GLY A 284 -12.26 -0.08 -11.36
N ASN A 285 -11.53 0.72 -12.13
CA ASN A 285 -12.05 1.98 -12.64
C ASN A 285 -13.13 1.72 -13.70
N GLY A 286 -14.22 2.48 -13.65
CA GLY A 286 -15.33 2.32 -14.58
C GLY A 286 -16.59 3.01 -14.08
N THR A 287 -17.67 2.85 -14.83
CA THR A 287 -18.96 3.48 -14.57
C THR A 287 -19.90 2.45 -13.97
N LEU A 288 -20.51 2.77 -12.83
CA LEU A 288 -21.58 2.00 -12.23
C LEU A 288 -22.90 2.77 -12.42
N TYR A 289 -23.91 2.12 -12.97
CA TYR A 289 -25.22 2.72 -13.20
C TYR A 289 -26.34 1.68 -13.05
N GLU A 290 -27.58 2.14 -12.90
CA GLU A 290 -28.75 1.27 -12.86
C GLU A 290 -29.37 1.16 -14.26
N LYS A 291 -29.68 -0.07 -14.68
CA LYS A 291 -30.42 -0.38 -15.91
C LYS A 291 -31.44 -1.48 -15.62
N ASP A 292 -32.71 -1.21 -15.92
CA ASP A 292 -33.82 -2.15 -15.70
C ASP A 292 -33.89 -2.68 -14.26
N GLY A 293 -33.64 -1.82 -13.27
CA GLY A 293 -33.66 -2.17 -11.84
C GLY A 293 -32.45 -2.99 -11.37
N LYS A 294 -31.40 -3.11 -12.19
CA LYS A 294 -30.17 -3.83 -11.86
C LYS A 294 -28.96 -2.91 -11.97
N LEU A 295 -28.03 -3.04 -11.03
CA LEU A 295 -26.74 -2.39 -11.15
C LEU A 295 -25.93 -3.05 -12.27
N VAL A 296 -25.36 -2.21 -13.13
CA VAL A 296 -24.48 -2.59 -14.23
C VAL A 296 -23.16 -1.85 -14.07
N PHE A 297 -22.05 -2.58 -14.19
CA PHE A 297 -20.72 -2.00 -14.16
C PHE A 297 -20.06 -2.13 -15.53
N GLU A 298 -19.61 -0.99 -16.06
CA GLU A 298 -18.81 -0.93 -17.29
C GLU A 298 -17.36 -0.57 -16.93
N PRO A 299 -16.42 -1.52 -17.03
CA PRO A 299 -15.03 -1.27 -16.70
C PRO A 299 -14.38 -0.36 -17.76
N LEU A 300 -13.56 0.58 -17.30
CA LEU A 300 -12.69 1.38 -18.16
C LEU A 300 -11.50 0.53 -18.66
N GLY A 301 -10.94 -0.30 -17.78
CA GLY A 301 -9.87 -1.22 -18.12
C GLY A 301 -10.40 -2.42 -18.89
N GLN A 302 -9.68 -2.87 -19.92
CA GLN A 302 -10.05 -4.07 -20.70
C GLN A 302 -9.09 -5.24 -20.51
N GLY A 303 -8.03 -5.08 -19.72
CA GLY A 303 -6.92 -6.03 -19.65
C GLY A 303 -5.93 -5.87 -20.82
N VAL A 304 -4.90 -6.70 -20.83
CA VAL A 304 -3.79 -6.64 -21.80
C VAL A 304 -3.72 -7.97 -22.57
N MET A 305 -3.41 -7.91 -23.86
CA MET A 305 -3.14 -9.11 -24.66
C MET A 305 -1.74 -9.63 -24.35
N THR A 306 -1.63 -10.93 -24.05
CA THR A 306 -0.37 -11.62 -23.73
C THR A 306 -0.25 -12.90 -24.54
N ASP A 307 0.92 -13.54 -24.49
CA ASP A 307 1.12 -14.88 -25.08
C ASP A 307 0.25 -15.97 -24.43
N SER A 308 -0.35 -15.71 -23.27
CA SER A 308 -1.29 -16.62 -22.59
C SER A 308 -2.76 -16.23 -22.77
N GLY A 309 -3.05 -15.28 -23.67
CA GLY A 309 -4.38 -14.73 -23.90
C GLY A 309 -4.62 -13.39 -23.21
N LYS A 310 -5.85 -12.91 -23.27
CA LYS A 310 -6.26 -11.62 -22.70
C LYS A 310 -6.36 -11.73 -21.18
N THR A 311 -5.73 -10.80 -20.44
CA THR A 311 -5.92 -10.72 -18.99
C THR A 311 -7.27 -10.11 -18.65
N VAL A 312 -7.71 -10.26 -17.39
CA VAL A 312 -8.70 -9.37 -16.79
C VAL A 312 -8.14 -7.93 -16.70
N PRO A 313 -8.99 -6.90 -16.49
CA PRO A 313 -8.50 -5.56 -16.18
C PRO A 313 -7.57 -5.60 -14.98
N LEU A 314 -6.38 -5.01 -15.13
CA LEU A 314 -5.32 -5.12 -14.12
C LEU A 314 -5.74 -4.53 -12.77
N ASP A 315 -6.66 -3.57 -12.75
CA ASP A 315 -7.18 -2.92 -11.56
C ASP A 315 -8.47 -3.51 -10.99
N ALA A 316 -9.00 -4.57 -11.61
CA ALA A 316 -10.20 -5.29 -11.17
C ALA A 316 -9.85 -6.55 -10.38
N TYR A 317 -10.23 -6.58 -9.11
CA TYR A 317 -10.07 -7.72 -8.21
C TYR A 317 -11.30 -8.65 -8.20
N VAL A 318 -12.49 -8.12 -8.45
CA VAL A 318 -13.76 -8.84 -8.33
C VAL A 318 -14.80 -8.33 -9.33
N THR A 319 -15.75 -9.19 -9.70
CA THR A 319 -16.94 -8.78 -10.47
C THR A 319 -17.99 -8.13 -9.56
N LEU A 320 -18.99 -7.48 -10.16
CA LEU A 320 -20.12 -6.90 -9.42
C LEU A 320 -20.94 -7.95 -8.63
N ASP A 321 -20.96 -9.19 -9.11
CA ASP A 321 -21.63 -10.31 -8.44
C ASP A 321 -20.78 -10.94 -7.31
N GLY A 322 -19.53 -10.51 -7.16
CA GLY A 322 -18.63 -10.98 -6.10
C GLY A 322 -17.70 -12.14 -6.50
N GLU A 323 -17.58 -12.44 -7.79
CA GLU A 323 -16.67 -13.47 -8.28
C GLU A 323 -15.23 -12.92 -8.34
N PRO A 324 -14.25 -13.55 -7.66
CA PRO A 324 -12.86 -13.10 -7.72
C PRO A 324 -12.28 -13.21 -9.14
N LEU A 325 -11.64 -12.13 -9.61
CA LEU A 325 -10.99 -12.05 -10.93
C LEU A 325 -9.48 -12.27 -10.87
N GLN A 326 -8.87 -12.06 -9.70
CA GLN A 326 -7.43 -12.18 -9.49
C GLN A 326 -7.13 -12.96 -8.21
N ASN A 327 -5.91 -13.49 -8.10
CA ASN A 327 -5.46 -14.24 -6.94
C ASN A 327 -5.25 -13.30 -5.73
N SER A 328 -5.18 -13.90 -4.56
CA SER A 328 -4.78 -13.23 -3.31
C SER A 328 -3.43 -13.75 -2.85
N SER A 329 -2.63 -12.87 -2.23
CA SER A 329 -1.32 -13.22 -1.67
C SER A 329 -1.37 -14.15 -0.45
N ARG A 330 -2.56 -14.32 0.15
CA ARG A 330 -2.83 -15.19 1.30
C ARG A 330 -4.14 -15.95 1.07
N PRO A 331 -4.29 -17.18 1.59
CA PRO A 331 -5.54 -17.94 1.48
C PRO A 331 -6.75 -17.23 2.11
N GLU A 332 -6.53 -16.49 3.21
CA GLU A 332 -7.58 -15.81 3.97
C GLU A 332 -7.86 -14.39 3.47
N LEU A 333 -7.08 -13.91 2.49
CA LEU A 333 -7.31 -12.63 1.82
C LEU A 333 -8.23 -12.86 0.61
N ARG A 334 -9.29 -12.07 0.51
CA ARG A 334 -10.25 -12.16 -0.60
C ARG A 334 -10.83 -10.79 -0.95
N PRO A 335 -11.41 -10.62 -2.15
CA PRO A 335 -12.26 -9.47 -2.40
C PRO A 335 -13.57 -9.56 -1.58
N PHE A 336 -14.35 -8.50 -1.61
CA PHE A 336 -15.73 -8.54 -1.15
C PHE A 336 -16.55 -9.55 -1.96
N ASN A 337 -17.45 -10.28 -1.30
CA ASN A 337 -18.42 -11.12 -2.00
C ASN A 337 -19.63 -10.28 -2.47
N GLY A 338 -20.53 -10.89 -3.24
CA GLY A 338 -21.67 -10.17 -3.84
C GLY A 338 -22.65 -9.60 -2.81
N VAL A 339 -22.81 -10.24 -1.65
CA VAL A 339 -23.68 -9.74 -0.57
C VAL A 339 -23.06 -8.50 0.08
N GLU A 340 -21.76 -8.55 0.37
CA GLU A 340 -20.99 -7.42 0.91
C GLU A 340 -21.00 -6.24 -0.08
N LEU A 341 -20.72 -6.48 -1.37
CA LEU A 341 -20.74 -5.44 -2.41
C LEU A 341 -22.11 -4.76 -2.51
N LYS A 342 -23.20 -5.54 -2.56
CA LYS A 342 -24.56 -5.00 -2.63
C LYS A 342 -24.90 -4.15 -1.40
N ALA A 343 -24.52 -4.61 -0.20
CA ALA A 343 -24.75 -3.86 1.02
C ALA A 343 -23.96 -2.53 1.04
N ILE A 344 -22.68 -2.57 0.64
CA ILE A 344 -21.81 -1.40 0.62
C ILE A 344 -22.31 -0.36 -0.41
N LEU A 345 -22.62 -0.81 -1.63
CA LEU A 345 -23.13 0.05 -2.71
C LEU A 345 -24.51 0.63 -2.40
N ARG A 346 -25.36 -0.13 -1.70
CA ARG A 346 -26.66 0.38 -1.23
C ARG A 346 -26.48 1.58 -0.31
N VAL A 347 -25.53 1.53 0.63
CA VAL A 347 -25.17 2.68 1.47
C VAL A 347 -24.61 3.83 0.63
N GLY A 348 -23.92 3.52 -0.47
CA GLY A 348 -23.42 4.48 -1.46
C GLY A 348 -24.45 5.49 -1.94
N THR A 349 -25.69 5.04 -2.13
CA THR A 349 -26.82 5.90 -2.56
C THR A 349 -27.27 6.88 -1.47
N CYS A 350 -27.02 6.58 -0.19
CA CYS A 350 -27.42 7.42 0.93
C CYS A 350 -26.33 8.47 1.26
N VAL A 351 -25.05 8.09 1.15
CA VAL A 351 -23.92 8.93 1.61
C VAL A 351 -23.64 10.14 0.71
N ILE A 352 -24.36 10.28 -0.41
CA ILE A 352 -24.35 11.50 -1.23
C ILE A 352 -25.03 12.65 -0.47
N CYS A 353 -26.11 12.35 0.26
CA CYS A 353 -26.85 13.31 1.09
C CYS A 353 -26.51 13.22 2.58
N HIS A 354 -26.02 12.06 3.02
CA HIS A 354 -25.73 11.75 4.43
C HIS A 354 -24.24 11.43 4.61
N ASP A 355 -23.39 12.45 4.55
CA ASP A 355 -21.93 12.27 4.53
C ASP A 355 -21.27 12.38 5.91
N SER A 356 -22.06 12.45 6.98
CA SER A 356 -21.60 12.59 8.37
C SER A 356 -22.01 11.40 9.24
N TYR A 357 -21.12 10.94 10.12
CA TYR A 357 -21.43 9.92 11.13
C TYR A 357 -22.50 10.38 12.13
N GLU A 358 -22.66 11.69 12.28
CA GLU A 358 -23.62 12.29 13.18
C GLU A 358 -25.04 12.35 12.59
N ASP A 359 -25.22 12.03 11.30
CA ASP A 359 -26.52 12.02 10.65
C ASP A 359 -27.48 11.02 11.30
N ARG A 360 -28.71 11.48 11.54
CA ARG A 360 -29.73 10.72 12.28
C ARG A 360 -30.09 9.39 11.62
N ILE A 361 -30.00 9.31 10.29
CA ILE A 361 -30.31 8.10 9.53
C ILE A 361 -29.48 6.90 10.00
N TRP A 362 -28.21 7.12 10.37
CA TRP A 362 -27.31 6.04 10.78
C TRP A 362 -27.64 5.42 12.12
N LYS A 363 -28.52 6.03 12.91
CA LYS A 363 -28.99 5.46 14.18
C LYS A 363 -30.01 4.35 14.00
N SER A 364 -30.74 4.37 12.90
CA SER A 364 -31.84 3.43 12.61
C SER A 364 -31.75 2.80 11.22
N TYR A 365 -30.65 3.01 10.50
CA TYR A 365 -30.46 2.49 9.16
C TYR A 365 -30.49 0.96 9.16
N THR A 366 -31.25 0.41 8.22
CA THR A 366 -31.29 -1.02 7.87
C THR A 366 -31.28 -1.16 6.35
N ALA A 367 -31.10 -2.39 5.85
CA ALA A 367 -31.12 -2.65 4.41
C ALA A 367 -32.47 -2.26 3.75
N GLU A 368 -33.56 -2.25 4.54
CA GLU A 368 -34.92 -1.89 4.14
C GLU A 368 -35.21 -0.39 4.23
N THR A 369 -34.27 0.43 4.71
CA THR A 369 -34.46 1.88 4.82
C THR A 369 -34.72 2.47 3.43
N VAL A 370 -35.82 3.20 3.26
CA VAL A 370 -36.20 3.86 2.00
C VAL A 370 -35.88 5.35 2.09
N CYS A 371 -35.36 5.93 1.00
CA CYS A 371 -35.13 7.37 0.93
C CYS A 371 -36.49 8.09 0.96
N SER A 372 -36.71 8.96 1.94
CA SER A 372 -37.92 9.77 2.05
C SER A 372 -37.84 11.08 1.27
N ARG A 373 -36.71 11.36 0.61
CA ARG A 373 -36.50 12.57 -0.19
C ARG A 373 -37.17 12.38 -1.54
N ASP A 374 -38.01 13.34 -1.93
CA ASP A 374 -38.73 13.28 -3.19
C ASP A 374 -37.74 13.41 -4.36
N LYS A 375 -37.91 12.60 -5.42
CA LYS A 375 -36.98 12.54 -6.57
C LYS A 375 -36.91 13.84 -7.39
N SER A 376 -37.65 14.89 -7.01
CA SER A 376 -37.78 16.16 -7.73
C SER A 376 -36.89 17.29 -7.20
N GLU A 377 -36.05 17.04 -6.19
CA GLU A 377 -35.19 18.07 -5.57
C GLU A 377 -33.69 18.00 -5.99
N ASP A 378 -33.35 17.22 -7.01
CA ASP A 378 -31.99 17.13 -7.58
C ASP A 378 -31.73 18.13 -8.72
#